data_AF-A0A8H5P5W5-F1
#
_entry.id   AF-A0A8H5P5W5-F1
#
_cell.length_a   1.000
_cell.length_b   1.000
_cell.length_c   1.000
_cell.angle_alpha   90.00
_cell.angle_beta   90.00
_cell.angle_gamma   90.00
#
_symmetry.space_group_name_H-M   'P 1'
#
loop_
_entity.id
_entity.type
_entity.pdbx_description
1 polymer ?
#
loop_
_entity_poly.entity_id
_entity_poly.type
_entity_poly.pdbx_seq_one_letter_code
_entity_poly.pdbx_strand_id
1 'polypeptide(L)'
;MDEQVPTEPNGAVHPTLPTQTTIPTRGPEPKPTFPVADPPTEWSTYRIDKKIQWLNTHGLRSDNTVNLGDCYRCGVQLRHMLSVVVKPIFDIRMQINAHYPHYQVQEDIEVFITALNDGVNDLSDFIYRNVCELLQYGRFPDEAQAITPVPVPELLTIDEYGFPQPIEADNPLDTEPFCVLVEILDLLVEKWPWLSDPRPGKQSWEQLIQEVIITGQGFFTEYGDLESGNENGDDEMLSHAMSDGLHLGLSRGENDENKMC
;
A
#
# COMPACT_ATOMS: atom_id res chain seq x y z
N MET A 1 20.26 -82.35 -41.89
CA MET A 1 21.10 -81.51 -42.75
C MET A 1 20.26 -81.09 -43.94
N ASP A 2 20.58 -79.91 -44.44
CA ASP A 2 20.12 -79.27 -45.68
C ASP A 2 18.91 -78.33 -45.63
N GLU A 3 19.21 -77.18 -46.25
CA GLU A 3 18.46 -75.95 -46.47
C GLU A 3 17.18 -76.15 -47.30
N GLN A 4 16.18 -75.29 -47.11
CA GLN A 4 15.76 -74.28 -48.11
C GLN A 4 14.43 -73.57 -47.75
N VAL A 5 14.44 -72.29 -48.10
CA VAL A 5 13.48 -71.16 -48.02
C VAL A 5 12.43 -71.26 -49.17
N PRO A 6 11.45 -70.36 -49.44
CA PRO A 6 10.52 -69.47 -48.69
C PRO A 6 9.03 -69.87 -48.96
N THR A 7 7.97 -69.21 -48.48
CA THR A 7 7.26 -68.10 -49.17
C THR A 7 5.97 -67.75 -48.39
N GLU A 8 5.68 -66.45 -48.26
CA GLU A 8 4.51 -65.85 -47.61
C GLU A 8 3.15 -66.28 -48.21
N PRO A 9 2.04 -65.95 -47.52
CA PRO A 9 1.08 -65.11 -48.22
C PRO A 9 0.65 -63.88 -47.40
N ASN A 10 0.81 -62.73 -48.04
CA ASN A 10 -0.18 -61.66 -48.21
C ASN A 10 -1.22 -61.46 -47.09
N GLY A 11 -1.17 -60.24 -46.55
CA GLY A 11 -2.35 -59.38 -46.58
C GLY A 11 -2.81 -58.85 -45.24
N ALA A 12 -2.36 -57.64 -44.92
CA ALA A 12 -3.25 -56.51 -44.62
C ALA A 12 -2.40 -55.24 -44.43
N VAL A 13 -2.54 -54.31 -45.38
CA VAL A 13 -2.01 -52.96 -45.28
C VAL A 13 -2.81 -52.24 -44.19
N HIS A 14 -2.20 -52.03 -43.03
CA HIS A 14 -2.69 -51.04 -42.06
C HIS A 14 -2.02 -49.69 -42.36
N PRO A 15 -2.80 -48.59 -42.48
CA PRO A 15 -2.22 -47.25 -42.62
C PRO A 15 -1.39 -46.94 -41.37
N THR A 16 -0.11 -46.69 -41.55
CA THR A 16 0.76 -46.19 -40.49
C THR A 16 0.32 -44.77 -40.18
N LEU A 17 -0.21 -44.53 -38.98
CA LEU A 17 -0.39 -43.17 -38.48
C LEU A 17 0.96 -42.44 -38.53
N PRO A 18 1.00 -41.18 -38.98
CA PRO A 18 2.23 -40.41 -38.94
C PRO A 18 2.68 -40.29 -37.48
N THR A 19 3.92 -40.70 -37.21
CA THR A 19 4.58 -40.50 -35.93
C THR A 19 4.50 -39.01 -35.59
N GLN A 20 3.65 -38.65 -34.62
CA GLN A 20 3.69 -37.34 -34.02
C GLN A 20 5.09 -37.16 -33.42
N THR A 21 5.90 -36.32 -34.06
CA THR A 21 7.07 -35.76 -33.42
C THR A 21 6.54 -34.87 -32.30
N THR A 22 6.49 -35.38 -31.08
CA THR A 22 6.27 -34.58 -29.89
C THR A 22 7.44 -33.61 -29.80
N ILE A 23 7.22 -32.38 -30.24
CA ILE A 23 8.08 -31.26 -29.85
C ILE A 23 7.96 -31.22 -28.32
N PRO A 24 9.05 -31.37 -27.55
CA PRO A 24 8.98 -31.15 -26.12
C PRO A 24 8.56 -29.70 -25.94
N THR A 25 7.31 -29.48 -25.52
CA THR A 25 6.87 -28.19 -25.02
C THR A 25 7.84 -27.85 -23.90
N ARG A 26 8.74 -26.89 -24.15
CA ARG A 26 9.59 -26.33 -23.10
C ARG A 26 8.61 -25.90 -22.01
N GLY A 27 8.59 -26.62 -20.89
CA GLY A 27 7.93 -26.12 -19.70
C GLY A 27 8.49 -24.74 -19.37
N PRO A 28 7.78 -23.92 -18.57
CA PRO A 28 8.35 -22.68 -18.07
C PRO A 28 9.77 -22.95 -17.55
N GLU A 29 10.74 -22.15 -17.99
CA GLU A 29 12.12 -22.32 -17.52
C GLU A 29 12.11 -22.27 -15.98
N PRO A 30 12.78 -23.22 -15.30
CA PRO A 30 12.81 -23.23 -13.85
C PRO A 30 13.36 -21.89 -13.35
N LYS A 31 12.67 -21.29 -12.38
CA LYS A 31 13.11 -20.02 -11.79
C LYS A 31 14.57 -20.16 -11.31
N PRO A 32 15.42 -19.13 -11.48
CA PRO A 32 16.74 -19.12 -10.89
C PRO A 32 16.65 -19.42 -9.40
N THR A 33 17.51 -20.30 -8.92
CA THR A 33 17.63 -20.60 -7.49
C THR A 33 18.93 -20.03 -6.95
N PHE A 34 18.88 -19.59 -5.70
CA PHE A 34 20.02 -19.04 -4.99
C PHE A 34 20.45 -20.01 -3.89
N PRO A 35 21.76 -20.12 -3.59
CA PRO A 35 22.23 -20.93 -2.47
C PRO A 35 21.66 -20.38 -1.15
N VAL A 36 21.25 -21.29 -0.27
CA VAL A 36 20.78 -20.98 1.08
C VAL A 36 21.89 -21.36 2.06
N ALA A 37 22.37 -20.40 2.83
CA ALA A 37 23.40 -20.61 3.84
C ALA A 37 23.19 -19.66 5.03
N ASP A 38 23.68 -20.06 6.20
CA ASP A 38 23.79 -19.12 7.32
C ASP A 38 24.83 -18.03 6.99
N PRO A 39 24.67 -16.82 7.55
CA PRO A 39 25.65 -15.76 7.41
C PRO A 39 27.03 -16.19 7.96
N PRO A 40 28.14 -15.68 7.41
CA PRO A 40 29.49 -15.95 7.91
C PRO A 40 29.64 -15.64 9.40
N THR A 41 30.49 -16.39 10.11
CA THR A 41 30.73 -16.23 11.55
C THR A 41 31.11 -14.79 11.94
N GLU A 42 31.87 -14.11 11.10
CA GLU A 42 32.32 -12.73 11.31
C GLU A 42 31.36 -11.66 10.76
N TRP A 43 30.10 -12.01 10.44
CA TRP A 43 29.09 -11.11 9.83
C TRP A 43 28.96 -9.76 10.54
N SER A 44 28.99 -9.74 11.87
CA SER A 44 28.90 -8.51 12.67
C SER A 44 30.03 -7.51 12.38
N THR A 45 31.16 -7.99 11.85
CA THR A 45 32.32 -7.17 11.48
C THR A 45 32.30 -6.72 10.02
N TYR A 46 31.39 -7.28 9.20
CA TYR A 46 31.30 -6.91 7.79
C TYR A 46 30.74 -5.50 7.64
N ARG A 47 31.36 -4.74 6.75
CA ARG A 47 30.82 -3.48 6.25
C ARG A 47 29.55 -3.71 5.44
N ILE A 48 28.71 -2.69 5.35
CA ILE A 48 27.39 -2.76 4.69
C ILE A 48 27.50 -3.24 3.23
N ASP A 49 28.46 -2.75 2.47
CA ASP A 49 28.73 -3.16 1.08
C ASP A 49 29.03 -4.66 0.97
N LYS A 50 29.86 -5.20 1.87
CA LYS A 50 30.18 -6.63 1.92
C LYS A 50 28.97 -7.48 2.32
N LYS A 51 28.13 -6.97 3.23
CA LYS A 51 26.87 -7.62 3.62
C LYS A 51 25.91 -7.69 2.43
N ILE A 52 25.70 -6.58 1.73
CA ILE A 52 24.84 -6.52 0.54
C ILE A 52 25.36 -7.45 -0.55
N GLN A 53 26.68 -7.48 -0.80
CA GLN A 53 27.28 -8.40 -1.76
C GLN A 53 26.97 -9.86 -1.43
N TRP A 54 27.02 -10.24 -0.16
CA TRP A 54 26.66 -11.58 0.27
C TRP A 54 25.15 -11.85 0.10
N LEU A 55 24.28 -10.91 0.49
CA LEU A 55 22.83 -11.04 0.31
C LEU A 55 22.44 -11.22 -1.17
N ASN A 56 23.13 -10.54 -2.08
CA ASN A 56 22.90 -10.64 -3.53
C ASN A 56 23.16 -12.04 -4.10
N THR A 57 23.91 -12.89 -3.39
CA THR A 57 24.22 -14.25 -3.86
C THR A 57 23.45 -15.33 -3.12
N HIS A 58 22.57 -14.99 -2.18
CA HIS A 58 21.90 -15.97 -1.32
C HIS A 58 20.38 -15.87 -1.38
N GLY A 59 19.75 -17.03 -1.21
CA GLY A 59 18.30 -17.18 -1.21
C GLY A 59 17.70 -17.12 0.19
N LEU A 60 16.41 -16.77 0.24
CA LEU A 60 15.60 -16.98 1.43
C LEU A 60 15.52 -18.49 1.73
N ARG A 61 15.56 -18.88 3.00
CA ARG A 61 15.60 -20.29 3.38
C ARG A 61 14.24 -20.97 3.18
N SER A 62 13.13 -20.26 3.42
CA SER A 62 11.77 -20.73 3.14
C SER A 62 11.46 -20.83 1.64
N ASP A 63 12.11 -20.03 0.78
CA ASP A 63 11.98 -20.06 -0.68
C ASP A 63 13.29 -19.65 -1.36
N ASN A 64 14.04 -20.64 -1.87
CA ASN A 64 15.35 -20.40 -2.49
C ASN A 64 15.27 -19.76 -3.89
N THR A 65 14.07 -19.49 -4.42
CA THR A 65 13.88 -18.70 -5.64
C THR A 65 13.85 -17.20 -5.37
N VAL A 66 13.75 -16.81 -4.09
CA VAL A 66 13.75 -15.41 -3.64
C VAL A 66 15.15 -15.00 -3.19
N ASN A 67 15.71 -13.96 -3.80
CA ASN A 67 17.03 -13.42 -3.45
C ASN A 67 16.96 -12.48 -2.23
N LEU A 68 17.83 -12.68 -1.24
CA LEU A 68 17.87 -11.82 -0.05
C LEU A 68 18.28 -10.38 -0.37
N GLY A 69 19.16 -10.18 -1.36
CA GLY A 69 19.55 -8.86 -1.82
C GLY A 69 18.40 -8.10 -2.48
N ASP A 70 17.56 -8.79 -3.26
CA ASP A 70 16.33 -8.22 -3.81
C ASP A 70 15.31 -7.89 -2.71
N CYS A 71 15.16 -8.75 -1.69
CA CYS A 71 14.32 -8.43 -0.53
C CYS A 71 14.79 -7.13 0.17
N TYR A 72 16.11 -6.99 0.38
CA TYR A 72 16.69 -5.79 0.98
C TYR A 72 16.38 -4.54 0.15
N ARG A 73 16.64 -4.59 -1.16
CA ARG A 73 16.36 -3.46 -2.07
C ARG A 73 14.87 -3.11 -2.11
N CYS A 74 14.02 -4.13 -2.23
CA CYS A 74 12.57 -3.98 -2.24
C CYS A 74 12.09 -3.25 -0.97
N GLY A 75 12.50 -3.71 0.21
CA GLY A 75 12.08 -3.10 1.46
C GLY A 75 12.59 -1.66 1.65
N VAL A 76 13.83 -1.36 1.23
CA VAL A 76 14.36 0.02 1.25
C VAL A 76 13.54 0.91 0.31
N GLN A 77 13.26 0.43 -0.90
CA GLN A 77 12.49 1.17 -1.90
C GLN A 77 11.04 1.40 -1.43
N LEU A 78 10.35 0.36 -0.95
CA LEU A 78 8.99 0.46 -0.40
C LEU A 78 8.89 1.48 0.71
N ARG A 79 9.81 1.45 1.68
CA ARG A 79 9.84 2.43 2.76
C ARG A 79 9.97 3.86 2.23
N HIS A 80 10.87 4.07 1.27
CA HIS A 80 11.06 5.39 0.67
C HIS A 80 9.79 5.88 -0.03
N MET A 81 9.17 5.04 -0.85
CA MET A 81 7.97 5.40 -1.60
C MET A 81 6.78 5.69 -0.69
N LEU A 82 6.54 4.85 0.33
CA LEU A 82 5.49 5.12 1.31
C LEU A 82 5.73 6.47 1.99
N SER A 83 6.96 6.79 2.38
CA SER A 83 7.30 8.09 2.97
C SER A 83 7.04 9.26 2.01
N VAL A 84 7.36 9.09 0.73
CA VAL A 84 7.19 10.13 -0.29
C VAL A 84 5.71 10.40 -0.55
N VAL A 85 4.90 9.33 -0.68
CA VAL A 85 3.47 9.42 -1.01
C VAL A 85 2.63 9.88 0.19
N VAL A 86 3.02 9.51 1.41
CA VAL A 86 2.30 9.90 2.64
C VAL A 86 2.50 11.38 2.99
N LYS A 87 3.62 11.98 2.62
CA LYS A 87 3.95 13.37 2.97
C LYS A 87 2.90 14.39 2.45
N PRO A 88 2.52 14.39 1.15
CA PRO A 88 1.44 15.23 0.65
C PRO A 88 0.14 15.09 1.45
N ILE A 89 -0.23 13.90 1.90
CA ILE A 89 -1.46 13.67 2.69
C ILE A 89 -1.42 14.42 4.03
N PHE A 90 -0.25 14.47 4.68
CA PHE A 90 -0.08 15.29 5.88
C PHE A 90 -0.11 16.79 5.59
N ASP A 91 0.40 17.22 4.43
CA ASP A 91 0.31 18.62 4.00
C ASP A 91 -1.14 19.03 3.73
N ILE A 92 -1.97 18.14 3.18
CA ILE A 92 -3.42 18.32 3.03
C ILE A 92 -4.08 18.49 4.40
N ARG A 93 -3.79 17.61 5.36
CA ARG A 93 -4.31 17.72 6.73
C ARG A 93 -4.00 19.08 7.36
N MET A 94 -2.76 19.59 7.20
CA MET A 94 -2.41 20.91 7.72
C MET A 94 -3.25 22.03 7.09
N GLN A 95 -3.54 21.94 5.80
CA GLN A 95 -4.37 22.91 5.09
C GLN A 95 -5.83 22.86 5.53
N ILE A 96 -6.42 21.66 5.64
CA ILE A 96 -7.79 21.48 6.14
C ILE A 96 -7.96 22.09 7.52
N ASN A 97 -7.04 21.77 8.44
CA ASN A 97 -7.05 22.29 9.81
C ASN A 97 -6.89 23.82 9.87
N ALA A 98 -6.28 24.45 8.86
CA ALA A 98 -6.11 25.90 8.80
C ALA A 98 -7.31 26.64 8.19
N HIS A 99 -7.95 26.06 7.16
CA HIS A 99 -8.96 26.76 6.33
C HIS A 99 -10.39 26.37 6.64
N TYR A 100 -10.63 25.15 7.13
CA TYR A 100 -11.97 24.62 7.42
C TYR A 100 -12.12 24.17 8.88
N PRO A 101 -11.76 25.02 9.87
CA PRO A 101 -11.97 24.66 11.27
C PRO A 101 -13.46 24.49 11.54
N HIS A 102 -13.84 23.39 12.21
CA HIS A 102 -15.22 23.04 12.60
C HIS A 102 -16.13 22.54 11.48
N TYR A 103 -15.58 22.11 10.34
CA TYR A 103 -16.32 21.42 9.27
C TYR A 103 -16.19 19.90 9.41
N GLN A 104 -17.17 19.14 8.88
CA GLN A 104 -17.13 17.67 8.85
C GLN A 104 -15.84 17.14 8.23
N VAL A 105 -15.36 17.80 7.17
CA VAL A 105 -14.12 17.47 6.48
C VAL A 105 -12.88 17.49 7.40
N GLN A 106 -12.92 18.24 8.50
CA GLN A 106 -11.88 18.24 9.52
C GLN A 106 -11.90 16.95 10.35
N GLU A 107 -13.09 16.48 10.73
CA GLU A 107 -13.21 15.21 11.46
C GLU A 107 -12.79 14.04 10.55
N ASP A 108 -13.20 14.08 9.28
CA ASP A 108 -12.90 13.03 8.32
C ASP A 108 -11.40 12.92 8.02
N ILE A 109 -10.69 14.04 7.89
CA ILE A 109 -9.23 13.99 7.71
C ILE A 109 -8.51 13.45 8.95
N GLU A 110 -8.99 13.71 10.16
CA GLU A 110 -8.37 13.15 11.37
C GLU A 110 -8.64 11.65 11.52
N VAL A 111 -9.83 11.18 11.12
CA VAL A 111 -10.13 9.74 11.02
C VAL A 111 -9.22 9.06 9.99
N PHE A 112 -9.10 9.65 8.79
CA PHE A 112 -8.22 9.13 7.75
C PHE A 112 -6.74 9.10 8.20
N ILE A 113 -6.25 10.17 8.84
CA ILE A 113 -4.87 10.24 9.33
C ILE A 113 -4.63 9.22 10.45
N THR A 114 -5.62 8.93 11.28
CA THR A 114 -5.53 7.87 12.30
C THR A 114 -5.36 6.51 11.63
N ALA A 115 -6.22 6.18 10.67
CA ALA A 115 -6.09 4.94 9.90
C ALA A 115 -4.73 4.86 9.17
N LEU A 116 -4.28 5.96 8.56
CA LEU A 116 -2.99 6.06 7.86
C LEU A 116 -1.80 5.75 8.79
N ASN A 117 -1.85 6.25 10.03
CA ASN A 117 -0.82 5.96 11.02
C ASN A 117 -0.82 4.48 11.42
N ASP A 118 -1.99 3.94 11.78
CA ASP A 118 -2.13 2.57 12.28
C ASP A 118 -1.87 1.51 11.19
N GLY A 119 -2.24 1.81 9.94
CA GLY A 119 -2.08 0.92 8.79
C GLY A 119 -0.76 1.09 8.06
N VAL A 120 -0.50 2.29 7.52
CA VAL A 120 0.60 2.52 6.58
C VAL A 120 1.91 2.82 7.31
N ASN A 121 1.90 3.73 8.29
CA ASN A 121 3.14 4.09 8.99
C ASN A 121 3.65 2.92 9.84
N ASP A 122 2.76 2.24 10.56
CA ASP A 122 3.08 1.04 11.32
C ASP A 122 3.63 -0.09 10.41
N LEU A 123 3.08 -0.28 9.20
CA LEU A 123 3.59 -1.25 8.22
C LEU A 123 4.96 -0.83 7.66
N SER A 124 5.14 0.44 7.34
CA SER A 124 6.42 1.01 6.88
C SER A 124 7.53 0.80 7.93
N ASP A 125 7.20 0.98 9.21
CA ASP A 125 8.09 0.70 10.33
C ASP A 125 8.41 -0.79 10.47
N PHE A 126 7.43 -1.67 10.25
CA PHE A 126 7.65 -3.11 10.23
C PHE A 126 8.61 -3.53 9.09
N ILE A 127 8.41 -3.00 7.88
CA ILE A 127 9.30 -3.22 6.73
C ILE A 127 10.71 -2.75 7.07
N TYR A 128 10.84 -1.54 7.61
CA TYR A 128 12.13 -0.98 8.00
C TYR A 128 12.89 -1.85 8.99
N ARG A 129 12.20 -2.36 10.03
CA ARG A 129 12.80 -3.25 11.04
C ARG A 129 13.29 -4.54 10.39
N ASN A 130 12.47 -5.18 9.56
CA ASN A 130 12.84 -6.40 8.84
C ASN A 130 14.08 -6.20 7.95
N VAL A 131 14.15 -5.09 7.22
CA VAL A 131 15.32 -4.73 6.40
C VAL A 131 16.57 -4.51 7.25
N CYS A 132 16.43 -3.83 8.39
CA CYS A 132 17.53 -3.61 9.32
C CYS A 132 18.03 -4.92 9.93
N GLU A 133 17.11 -5.81 10.32
CA GLU A 133 17.44 -7.11 10.88
C GLU A 133 18.08 -8.04 9.83
N LEU A 134 17.58 -8.01 8.59
CA LEU A 134 18.24 -8.70 7.48
C LEU A 134 19.69 -8.22 7.30
N LEU A 135 19.93 -6.90 7.35
CA LEU A 135 21.29 -6.36 7.25
C LEU A 135 22.12 -6.65 8.51
N GLN A 136 21.51 -6.67 9.68
CA GLN A 136 22.20 -6.88 10.95
C GLN A 136 22.58 -8.35 11.16
N TYR A 137 21.72 -9.28 10.75
CA TYR A 137 21.82 -10.71 11.04
C TYR A 137 21.93 -11.61 9.80
N GLY A 138 21.83 -11.06 8.59
CA GLY A 138 21.89 -11.85 7.35
C GLY A 138 20.65 -12.72 7.09
N ARG A 139 19.60 -12.56 7.89
CA ARG A 139 18.34 -13.32 7.81
C ARG A 139 17.18 -12.51 8.36
N PHE A 140 15.96 -12.85 7.93
CA PHE A 140 14.75 -12.32 8.57
C PHE A 140 14.54 -12.94 9.96
N PRO A 141 13.93 -12.20 10.91
CA PRO A 141 13.55 -12.76 12.21
C PRO A 141 12.45 -13.81 12.07
N ASP A 142 11.49 -13.55 11.18
CA ASP A 142 10.44 -14.46 10.78
C ASP A 142 10.40 -14.56 9.26
N GLU A 143 10.81 -15.71 8.72
CA GLU A 143 10.83 -15.93 7.27
C GLU A 143 9.43 -16.09 6.67
N ALA A 144 8.39 -16.34 7.48
CA ALA A 144 7.01 -16.36 7.00
C ALA A 144 6.50 -14.95 6.67
N GLN A 145 7.09 -13.93 7.28
CA GLN A 145 6.76 -12.51 7.09
C GLN A 145 7.86 -11.76 6.34
N ALA A 146 8.68 -12.48 5.57
CA ALA A 146 9.76 -11.87 4.79
C ALA A 146 9.21 -10.86 3.78
N ILE A 147 9.89 -9.72 3.68
CA ILE A 147 9.62 -8.69 2.67
C ILE A 147 10.13 -9.20 1.32
N THR A 148 9.31 -9.93 0.60
CA THR A 148 9.68 -10.49 -0.70
C THR A 148 9.61 -9.44 -1.81
N PRO A 149 10.40 -9.59 -2.89
CA PRO A 149 10.40 -8.63 -3.99
C PRO A 149 9.02 -8.54 -4.64
N VAL A 150 8.50 -7.32 -4.76
CA VAL A 150 7.28 -7.01 -5.50
C VAL A 150 7.64 -6.11 -6.69
N PRO A 151 6.96 -6.27 -7.85
CA PRO A 151 7.15 -5.37 -8.97
C PRO A 151 6.51 -4.03 -8.64
N VAL A 152 7.29 -3.16 -8.03
CA VAL A 152 6.89 -1.80 -7.72
C VAL A 152 6.69 -1.03 -9.03
N PRO A 153 5.57 -0.30 -9.21
CA PRO A 153 5.35 0.53 -10.39
C PRO A 153 6.49 1.53 -10.61
N GLU A 154 6.91 1.72 -11.86
CA GLU A 154 7.91 2.73 -12.26
C GLU A 154 7.47 4.17 -11.95
N LEU A 155 6.19 4.39 -11.62
CA LEU A 155 5.60 5.66 -11.20
C LEU A 155 6.29 6.31 -9.99
N LEU A 156 7.19 5.61 -9.30
CA LEU A 156 7.83 6.06 -8.07
C LEU A 156 9.34 6.31 -8.20
N THR A 157 9.85 6.57 -9.41
CA THR A 157 11.12 7.31 -9.60
C THR A 157 10.96 8.81 -9.28
N ILE A 158 10.08 9.15 -8.34
CA ILE A 158 9.83 10.52 -7.92
C ILE A 158 10.92 10.87 -6.92
N ASP A 159 11.78 11.81 -7.27
CA ASP A 159 12.76 12.31 -6.32
C ASP A 159 12.04 13.01 -5.15
N GLU A 160 12.73 13.13 -4.01
CA GLU A 160 12.21 13.78 -2.80
C GLU A 160 11.80 15.25 -3.02
N TYR A 161 12.10 15.82 -4.20
CA TYR A 161 11.83 17.19 -4.65
C TYR A 161 10.76 17.27 -5.77
N GLY A 162 10.18 16.13 -6.19
CA GLY A 162 9.32 16.01 -7.37
C GLY A 162 7.82 15.97 -7.06
N PHE A 163 7.42 15.91 -5.79
CA PHE A 163 6.03 16.08 -5.39
C PHE A 163 5.67 17.57 -5.28
N PRO A 164 4.39 17.94 -5.51
CA PRO A 164 3.93 19.32 -5.60
C PRO A 164 4.37 20.14 -4.39
N GLN A 165 4.78 21.38 -4.65
CA GLN A 165 4.82 22.43 -3.63
C GLN A 165 3.46 22.51 -2.93
N PRO A 166 3.41 22.97 -1.66
CA PRO A 166 2.15 23.18 -0.96
C PRO A 166 1.15 23.84 -1.91
N ILE A 167 -0.02 23.22 -2.04
CA ILE A 167 -1.07 23.68 -2.93
C ILE A 167 -1.33 25.16 -2.59
N GLU A 168 -1.09 26.04 -3.56
CA GLU A 168 -1.54 27.42 -3.45
C GLU A 168 -3.05 27.36 -3.28
N ALA A 169 -3.61 28.06 -2.29
CA ALA A 169 -4.98 27.94 -1.78
C ALA A 169 -6.14 28.09 -2.81
N ASP A 170 -5.81 28.26 -4.09
CA ASP A 170 -6.72 28.42 -5.22
C ASP A 170 -6.78 27.18 -6.15
N ASN A 171 -6.03 26.10 -5.87
CA ASN A 171 -6.04 24.88 -6.67
C ASN A 171 -6.80 23.73 -5.97
N PRO A 172 -7.59 22.94 -6.73
CA PRO A 172 -8.29 21.78 -6.17
C PRO A 172 -7.32 20.77 -5.57
N LEU A 173 -7.76 20.06 -4.52
CA LEU A 173 -6.93 19.07 -3.84
C LEU A 173 -6.44 17.99 -4.82
N ASP A 174 -5.13 17.78 -4.83
CA ASP A 174 -4.50 16.71 -5.59
C ASP A 174 -4.74 15.36 -4.90
N THR A 175 -5.56 14.52 -5.54
CA THR A 175 -5.88 13.17 -5.06
C THR A 175 -4.91 12.11 -5.57
N GLU A 176 -4.00 12.46 -6.49
CA GLU A 176 -3.02 11.56 -7.07
C GLU A 176 -2.15 10.84 -6.01
N PRO A 177 -1.65 11.50 -4.96
CA PRO A 177 -0.90 10.81 -3.90
C PRO A 177 -1.70 9.69 -3.24
N PHE A 178 -3.00 9.90 -3.02
CA PHE A 178 -3.85 8.86 -2.43
C PHE A 178 -4.10 7.71 -3.41
N CYS A 179 -4.37 7.99 -4.68
CA CYS A 179 -4.53 6.94 -5.69
C CYS A 179 -3.27 6.07 -5.81
N VAL A 180 -2.08 6.69 -5.84
CA VAL A 180 -0.81 5.97 -5.85
C VAL A 180 -0.61 5.15 -4.58
N LEU A 181 -1.00 5.67 -3.41
CA LEU A 181 -0.96 4.92 -2.16
C LEU A 181 -1.82 3.66 -2.25
N VAL A 182 -3.07 3.79 -2.73
CA VAL A 182 -3.99 2.65 -2.89
C VAL A 182 -3.38 1.58 -3.81
N GLU A 183 -2.82 1.97 -4.96
CA GLU A 183 -2.18 1.03 -5.89
C GLU A 183 -1.01 0.26 -5.24
N ILE A 184 -0.18 0.94 -4.45
CA ILE A 184 0.90 0.29 -3.70
C ILE A 184 0.30 -0.70 -2.69
N LEU A 185 -0.68 -0.27 -1.90
CA LEU A 185 -1.25 -1.10 -0.83
C LEU A 185 -1.96 -2.35 -1.38
N ASP A 186 -2.72 -2.21 -2.46
CA ASP A 186 -3.38 -3.34 -3.13
C ASP A 186 -2.35 -4.34 -3.67
N LEU A 187 -1.28 -3.85 -4.29
CA LEU A 187 -0.17 -4.70 -4.73
C LEU A 187 0.46 -5.46 -3.55
N LEU A 188 0.68 -4.79 -2.41
CA LEU A 188 1.25 -5.44 -1.24
C LEU A 188 0.33 -6.56 -0.73
N VAL A 189 -0.97 -6.30 -0.59
CA VAL A 189 -1.97 -7.31 -0.18
C VAL A 189 -1.98 -8.49 -1.15
N GLU A 190 -1.89 -8.25 -2.46
CA GLU A 190 -1.84 -9.31 -3.47
C GLU A 190 -0.56 -10.15 -3.36
N LYS A 191 0.60 -9.52 -3.12
CA LYS A 191 1.91 -10.19 -3.18
C LYS A 191 2.39 -10.76 -1.86
N TRP A 192 1.86 -10.28 -0.73
CA TRP A 192 2.27 -10.71 0.61
C TRP A 192 1.07 -11.33 1.37
N PRO A 193 0.80 -12.63 1.17
CA PRO A 193 -0.33 -13.31 1.81
C PRO A 193 -0.33 -13.22 3.34
N TRP A 194 0.85 -13.08 3.95
CA TRP A 194 0.98 -12.93 5.40
C TRP A 194 0.39 -11.61 5.93
N LEU A 195 0.05 -10.64 5.08
CA LEU A 195 -0.68 -9.44 5.49
C LEU A 195 -2.10 -9.76 5.98
N SER A 196 -2.69 -10.87 5.49
CA SER A 196 -3.98 -11.37 5.94
C SER A 196 -3.90 -12.15 7.26
N ASP A 197 -2.70 -12.53 7.70
CA ASP A 197 -2.53 -13.33 8.91
C ASP A 197 -2.90 -12.52 10.16
N PRO A 198 -3.58 -13.15 11.14
CA PRO A 198 -3.96 -12.48 12.38
C PRO A 198 -2.71 -12.12 13.20
N ARG A 199 -2.67 -10.88 13.69
CA ARG A 199 -1.58 -10.41 14.57
C ARG A 199 -1.99 -10.55 16.04
N PRO A 200 -1.06 -10.92 16.96
CA PRO A 200 -1.38 -11.04 18.37
C PRO A 200 -1.95 -9.74 18.95
N GLY A 201 -3.22 -9.77 19.36
CA GLY A 201 -3.91 -8.63 19.98
C GLY A 201 -4.13 -7.41 19.06
N LYS A 202 -3.96 -7.57 17.75
CA LYS A 202 -4.15 -6.52 16.75
C LYS A 202 -4.93 -7.04 15.53
N GLN A 203 -5.56 -6.15 14.77
CA GLN A 203 -6.11 -6.47 13.46
C GLN A 203 -5.03 -6.95 12.49
N SER A 204 -5.39 -7.69 11.43
CA SER A 204 -4.43 -8.03 10.37
C SER A 204 -3.95 -6.76 9.65
N TRP A 205 -2.84 -6.85 8.91
CA TRP A 205 -2.39 -5.71 8.11
C TRP A 205 -3.37 -5.39 6.99
N GLU A 206 -3.92 -6.42 6.35
CA GLU A 206 -4.95 -6.27 5.31
C GLU A 206 -6.16 -5.49 5.82
N GLN A 207 -6.64 -5.77 7.04
CA GLN A 207 -7.76 -5.03 7.64
C GLN A 207 -7.45 -3.55 7.83
N LEU A 208 -6.26 -3.24 8.36
CA LEU A 208 -5.85 -1.84 8.54
C LEU A 208 -5.63 -1.13 7.21
N ILE A 209 -5.09 -1.81 6.20
CA ILE A 209 -4.96 -1.28 4.83
C ILE A 209 -6.34 -0.94 4.27
N GLN A 210 -7.33 -1.82 4.42
CA GLN A 210 -8.70 -1.55 3.97
C GLN A 210 -9.33 -0.37 4.72
N GLU A 211 -9.05 -0.21 6.02
CA GLU A 211 -9.50 0.94 6.79
C GLU A 211 -8.90 2.26 6.26
N VAL A 212 -7.61 2.27 5.90
CA VAL A 212 -6.96 3.42 5.24
C VAL A 212 -7.64 3.75 3.92
N ILE A 213 -7.92 2.75 3.08
CA ILE A 213 -8.55 2.95 1.77
C ILE A 213 -9.97 3.52 1.94
N ILE A 214 -10.77 2.93 2.82
CA ILE A 214 -12.17 3.35 3.04
C ILE A 214 -12.23 4.77 3.62
N THR A 215 -11.45 5.05 4.66
CA THR A 215 -11.45 6.37 5.32
C THR A 215 -10.88 7.45 4.41
N GLY A 216 -9.84 7.15 3.63
CA GLY A 216 -9.31 8.06 2.61
C GLY A 216 -10.32 8.35 1.50
N GLN A 217 -11.00 7.32 0.96
CA GLN A 217 -12.06 7.51 -0.03
C GLN A 217 -13.21 8.37 0.50
N GLY A 218 -13.63 8.13 1.75
CA GLY A 218 -14.63 8.95 2.42
C GLY A 218 -14.22 10.42 2.50
N PHE A 219 -13.02 10.68 3.02
CA PHE A 219 -12.47 12.04 3.12
C PHE A 219 -12.39 12.76 1.76
N PHE A 220 -11.80 12.12 0.74
CA PHE A 220 -11.65 12.76 -0.57
C PHE A 220 -12.99 12.97 -1.30
N THR A 221 -14.02 12.17 -0.97
CA THR A 221 -15.38 12.38 -1.47
C THR A 221 -16.03 13.59 -0.81
N GLU A 222 -16.05 13.64 0.53
CA GLU A 222 -16.64 14.75 1.28
C GLU A 222 -15.98 16.09 0.93
N TYR A 223 -14.65 16.10 0.80
CA TYR A 223 -13.93 17.30 0.38
C TYR A 223 -14.34 17.76 -1.03
N GLY A 224 -14.49 16.83 -1.98
CA GLY A 224 -14.93 17.16 -3.33
C GLY A 224 -16.34 17.75 -3.37
N ASP A 225 -17.24 17.26 -2.52
CA ASP A 225 -18.60 17.79 -2.38
C ASP A 225 -18.59 19.20 -1.76
N LEU A 226 -17.73 19.44 -0.75
CA LEU A 226 -17.52 20.75 -0.14
C LEU A 226 -17.02 21.79 -1.16
N GLU A 227 -15.99 21.49 -1.95
CA GLU A 227 -15.45 22.43 -2.93
C GLU A 227 -16.38 22.71 -4.10
N SER A 228 -17.18 21.72 -4.49
CA SER A 228 -18.16 21.90 -5.57
C SER A 228 -19.40 22.68 -5.12
N GLY A 229 -19.50 23.07 -3.85
CA GLY A 229 -20.67 23.74 -3.26
C GLY A 229 -21.90 22.83 -3.25
N ASN A 230 -21.67 21.53 -3.37
CA ASN A 230 -22.70 20.50 -3.43
C ASN A 230 -22.87 19.88 -2.03
N GLU A 231 -22.97 20.75 -1.02
CA GLU A 231 -23.44 20.34 0.29
C GLU A 231 -24.83 19.72 0.08
N ASN A 232 -24.93 18.39 0.16
CA ASN A 232 -26.20 17.71 0.38
C ASN A 232 -26.65 18.03 1.83
N GLY A 233 -26.84 19.31 2.11
CA GLY A 233 -27.42 19.83 3.33
C GLY A 233 -28.91 19.71 3.19
N ASP A 234 -29.50 18.95 4.11
CA ASP A 234 -30.92 18.97 4.41
C ASP A 234 -31.44 20.41 4.45
N ASP A 235 -32.16 20.80 3.41
CA ASP A 235 -32.88 22.08 3.27
C ASP A 235 -34.15 22.09 4.15
N GLU A 236 -34.05 21.59 5.39
CA GLU A 236 -35.19 21.39 6.27
C GLU A 236 -34.88 21.64 7.75
N MET A 237 -34.29 22.78 8.11
CA MET A 237 -34.31 23.26 9.51
C MET A 237 -34.26 24.79 9.69
N LEU A 238 -34.69 25.60 8.70
CA LEU A 238 -34.87 27.05 8.89
C LEU A 238 -36.20 27.64 8.39
N SER A 239 -37.20 26.80 8.06
CA SER A 239 -38.54 27.29 7.67
C SER A 239 -39.59 27.30 8.80
N HIS A 240 -39.26 26.82 10.01
CA HIS A 240 -40.25 26.67 11.10
C HIS A 240 -40.16 27.63 12.29
N ALA A 241 -39.36 28.70 12.23
CA ALA A 241 -39.30 29.70 13.31
C ALA A 241 -40.01 31.05 13.00
N MET A 242 -40.76 31.16 11.89
CA MET A 242 -41.42 32.41 11.47
C MET A 242 -42.93 32.24 11.23
N SER A 243 -43.64 31.52 12.10
CA SER A 243 -45.11 31.53 12.14
C SER A 243 -45.60 31.08 13.52
N ASP A 244 -45.64 32.05 14.43
CA ASP A 244 -46.50 32.17 15.63
C ASP A 244 -45.86 33.30 16.46
N GLY A 245 -46.45 34.43 16.80
CA GLY A 245 -47.80 34.95 16.71
C GLY A 245 -47.81 36.22 17.58
N LEU A 246 -48.03 37.37 16.94
CA LEU A 246 -48.67 38.60 17.43
C LEU A 246 -48.56 39.02 18.92
N HIS A 247 -47.84 40.13 19.12
CA HIS A 247 -48.38 41.44 19.54
C HIS A 247 -49.10 41.58 20.90
N LEU A 248 -48.48 42.31 21.85
CA LEU A 248 -48.95 43.57 22.48
C LEU A 248 -48.19 43.87 23.79
N GLY A 249 -47.79 45.12 24.01
CA GLY A 249 -47.48 45.61 25.35
C GLY A 249 -46.36 46.64 25.48
N LEU A 250 -46.67 47.89 25.14
CA LEU A 250 -45.90 49.08 25.51
C LEU A 250 -45.55 49.10 27.01
N SER A 251 -44.30 49.44 27.36
CA SER A 251 -44.02 50.46 28.39
C SER A 251 -42.57 50.92 28.41
N ARG A 252 -42.46 52.21 28.70
CA ARG A 252 -41.34 53.15 28.65
C ARG A 252 -40.90 53.45 30.08
N GLY A 253 -39.60 53.68 30.30
CA GLY A 253 -39.00 54.28 31.50
C GLY A 253 -37.51 53.95 31.53
N GLU A 254 -36.62 54.82 31.05
CA GLU A 254 -35.98 55.98 31.72
C GLU A 254 -35.16 55.62 32.98
N ASN A 255 -33.91 56.12 32.96
CA ASN A 255 -32.92 56.34 34.03
C ASN A 255 -32.15 55.09 34.54
N ASP A 256 -30.85 55.12 34.82
CA ASP A 256 -29.97 56.23 35.17
C ASP A 256 -28.48 55.90 34.90
N GLU A 257 -27.69 56.97 34.82
CA GLU A 257 -26.23 57.03 34.75
C GLU A 257 -25.54 56.38 35.97
N ASN A 258 -24.38 55.71 35.79
CA ASN A 258 -23.14 56.08 36.51
C ASN A 258 -21.87 55.28 36.14
N LYS A 259 -20.86 56.04 35.70
CA LYS A 259 -19.41 56.04 36.03
C LYS A 259 -18.63 54.76 36.36
N MET A 260 -17.56 54.59 35.56
CA MET A 260 -16.14 54.51 35.93
C MET A 260 -15.76 53.89 37.29
N CYS A 261 -15.06 52.76 37.23
CA CYS A 261 -13.65 52.61 37.63
C CYS A 261 -13.04 51.47 36.81
#